data_AF-A0A6L7WK17-F1
#
_entry.id   AF-A0A6L7WK17-F1
#
_cell.length_a   1.000
_cell.length_b   1.000
_cell.length_c   1.000
_cell.angle_alpha   90.00
_cell.angle_beta   90.00
_cell.angle_gamma   90.00
#
_symmetry.space_group_name_H-M   'P 1'
#
loop_
_entity.id
_entity.type
_entity.pdbx_description
1 polymer ?
#
loop_
_entity_poly.entity_id
_entity_poly.type
_entity_poly.pdbx_seq_one_letter_code
_entity_poly.pdbx_strand_id
1 'polypeptide(L)'
;MSPAAKSDTLRVCAREGCDEVCPTRRHRYCTARCRRLAEGERRAARERAATAAELAAAKQRVVEQVKVVHWLAGAAQAAGVSRSTVYRWKRDDPDFAAAVEDAMCISADMREVELMAAAQRQDWEQVKIRNAVCRRIDANYLRRARIGDRSERAERHAAAHESDATAELLVAERAGARAALEEARARRLVAV
;
A
#
# COMPACT_ATOMS: atom_id res chain seq x y z
N MET A 1 16.38 -35.93 4.21
CA MET A 1 15.89 -35.02 5.28
C MET A 1 16.59 -33.68 5.13
N SER A 2 15.87 -32.63 4.74
CA SER A 2 16.45 -31.33 4.41
C SER A 2 16.96 -30.60 5.67
N PRO A 3 18.16 -29.99 5.66
CA PRO A 3 18.75 -29.32 6.83
C PRO A 3 17.94 -28.12 7.35
N ALA A 4 17.04 -27.55 6.55
CA ALA A 4 16.20 -26.41 6.96
C ALA A 4 15.26 -26.74 8.14
N ALA A 5 14.75 -27.98 8.22
CA ALA A 5 13.75 -28.38 9.23
C ALA A 5 14.31 -28.50 10.66
N LYS A 6 15.64 -28.52 10.85
CA LYS A 6 16.26 -28.59 12.18
C LYS A 6 16.42 -27.23 12.87
N SER A 7 16.33 -26.13 12.12
CA SER A 7 16.61 -24.79 12.66
C SER A 7 15.45 -24.18 13.46
N ASP A 8 14.20 -24.45 13.07
CA ASP A 8 13.03 -23.87 13.74
C ASP A 8 12.77 -24.43 15.13
N THR A 9 13.17 -25.69 15.40
CA THR A 9 12.92 -26.32 16.70
C THR A 9 13.79 -25.72 17.82
N LEU A 10 14.91 -25.09 17.49
CA LEU A 10 15.82 -24.48 18.47
C LEU A 10 15.36 -23.08 18.92
N ARG A 11 14.58 -22.35 18.12
CA ARG A 11 14.15 -20.98 18.46
C ARG A 11 13.08 -20.90 19.56
N VAL A 12 12.24 -21.92 19.70
CA VAL A 12 11.14 -21.91 20.69
C VAL A 12 11.67 -22.05 22.12
N CYS A 13 12.76 -22.80 22.34
CA CYS A 13 13.31 -22.99 23.69
C CYS A 13 14.00 -21.74 24.28
N ALA A 14 14.49 -20.83 23.43
CA ALA A 14 15.23 -19.65 23.89
C ALA A 14 14.34 -18.50 24.42
N ARG A 15 13.03 -18.51 24.14
CA ARG A 15 12.14 -17.36 24.42
C ARG A 15 11.46 -17.38 25.80
N GLU A 16 11.45 -18.53 26.49
CA GLU A 16 10.82 -18.68 27.82
C GLU A 16 11.83 -18.74 28.98
N GLY A 17 13.10 -18.38 28.77
CA GLY A 17 14.11 -18.46 29.84
C GLY A 17 14.49 -19.88 30.23
N CYS A 18 14.46 -20.83 29.29
CA CYS A 18 15.12 -22.14 29.46
C CYS A 18 16.64 -22.03 29.23
N ASP A 19 17.29 -21.05 29.86
CA ASP A 19 18.75 -20.90 29.81
C ASP A 19 19.46 -21.86 30.78
N GLU A 20 18.74 -22.43 31.74
CA GLU A 20 19.19 -23.61 32.45
C GLU A 20 18.96 -24.84 31.56
N VAL A 21 19.95 -25.07 30.68
CA VAL A 21 20.41 -26.36 30.18
C VAL A 21 19.37 -27.46 30.39
N CYS A 22 18.59 -27.86 29.38
CA CYS A 22 17.82 -29.09 29.49
C CYS A 22 18.83 -30.25 29.56
N PRO A 23 19.21 -30.77 30.75
CA PRO A 23 20.50 -31.46 30.91
C PRO A 23 20.49 -32.85 30.30
N THR A 24 19.36 -33.29 29.79
CA THR A 24 19.23 -34.61 29.21
C THR A 24 18.53 -34.52 27.85
N ARG A 25 19.29 -34.78 26.79
CA ARG A 25 18.82 -35.29 25.49
C ARG A 25 17.95 -36.56 25.58
N ARG A 26 17.51 -36.96 26.79
CA ARG A 26 16.72 -38.16 27.09
C ARG A 26 15.40 -37.87 27.80
N HIS A 27 15.01 -36.61 28.03
CA HIS A 27 13.72 -36.35 28.64
C HIS A 27 12.59 -36.37 27.60
N ARG A 28 12.02 -37.56 27.36
CA ARG A 28 10.85 -37.78 26.49
C ARG A 28 9.73 -36.75 26.75
N TYR A 29 9.56 -36.30 27.99
CA TYR A 29 8.54 -35.32 28.38
C TYR A 29 8.80 -33.89 27.86
N CYS A 30 10.06 -33.44 27.74
CA CYS A 30 10.39 -32.12 27.18
C CYS A 30 10.06 -32.03 25.69
N THR A 31 10.27 -33.13 24.95
CA THR A 31 9.94 -33.19 23.52
C THR A 31 8.44 -33.07 23.25
N ALA A 32 7.59 -33.58 24.14
CA ALA A 32 6.13 -33.52 23.99
C ALA A 32 5.56 -32.11 24.25
N ARG A 33 6.08 -31.38 25.25
CA ARG A 33 5.68 -29.98 25.49
C ARG A 33 6.14 -29.09 24.33
N CYS A 34 7.40 -29.19 23.91
CA CYS A 34 7.92 -28.40 22.79
C CYS A 34 7.18 -28.71 21.47
N ARG A 35 6.85 -29.98 21.18
CA ARG A 35 6.04 -30.34 20.02
C ARG A 35 4.64 -29.73 20.08
N ARG A 36 3.96 -29.77 21.23
CA ARG A 36 2.63 -29.16 21.40
C ARG A 36 2.66 -27.65 21.17
N LEU A 37 3.67 -26.95 21.68
CA LEU A 37 3.85 -25.51 21.42
C LEU A 37 4.08 -25.24 19.93
N ALA A 38 5.01 -25.98 19.30
CA ALA A 38 5.27 -25.84 17.87
C ALA A 38 4.08 -26.23 16.98
N GLU A 39 3.24 -27.18 17.40
CA GLU A 39 1.97 -27.53 16.74
C GLU A 39 0.93 -26.41 16.92
N GLY A 40 0.86 -25.81 18.11
CA GLY A 40 0.02 -24.66 18.41
C GLY A 40 0.38 -23.44 17.54
N GLU A 41 1.66 -23.10 17.44
CA GLU A 41 2.14 -22.01 16.57
C GLU A 41 1.85 -22.29 15.09
N ARG A 42 2.06 -23.53 14.64
CA ARG A 42 1.73 -23.94 13.25
C ARG A 42 0.23 -23.86 12.98
N ARG A 43 -0.62 -24.25 13.94
CA ARG A 43 -2.08 -24.10 13.83
C ARG A 43 -2.48 -22.63 13.75
N ALA A 44 -1.97 -21.79 14.64
CA ALA A 44 -2.25 -20.35 14.64
C ALA A 44 -1.73 -19.66 13.35
N ALA A 45 -0.63 -20.13 12.78
CA ALA A 45 -0.14 -19.66 11.47
C ALA A 45 -1.08 -20.07 10.33
N ARG A 46 -1.58 -21.31 10.31
CA ARG A 46 -2.56 -21.78 9.33
C ARG A 46 -3.89 -21.02 9.42
N GLU A 47 -4.37 -20.76 10.63
CA GLU A 47 -5.59 -19.98 10.87
C GLU A 47 -5.44 -18.54 10.35
N ARG A 48 -4.28 -17.89 10.61
CA ARG A 48 -3.96 -16.57 10.04
C ARG A 48 -3.85 -16.57 8.52
N ALA A 49 -3.29 -17.62 7.93
CA ALA A 49 -3.21 -17.76 6.48
C ALA A 49 -4.61 -17.97 5.86
N ALA A 50 -5.47 -18.76 6.50
CA ALA A 50 -6.84 -18.98 6.05
C ALA A 50 -7.66 -17.68 6.10
N THR A 51 -7.55 -16.89 7.17
CA THR A 51 -8.24 -15.59 7.26
C THR A 51 -7.70 -14.59 6.25
N ALA A 52 -6.39 -14.58 5.97
CA ALA A 52 -5.81 -13.75 4.91
C ALA A 52 -6.31 -14.15 3.51
N ALA A 53 -6.42 -15.45 3.23
CA ALA A 53 -6.95 -15.95 1.96
C ALA A 53 -8.44 -15.60 1.78
N GLU A 54 -9.25 -15.75 2.83
CA GLU A 54 -10.66 -15.36 2.83
C GLU A 54 -10.84 -13.86 2.60
N LEU A 55 -10.00 -13.05 3.26
CA LEU A 55 -9.96 -11.61 3.07
C LEU A 55 -9.61 -11.22 1.62
N ALA A 56 -8.59 -11.85 1.03
CA ALA A 56 -8.21 -11.62 -0.36
C ALA A 56 -9.35 -12.00 -1.32
N ALA A 57 -10.01 -13.14 -1.09
CA ALA A 57 -11.17 -13.55 -1.87
C ALA A 57 -12.34 -12.57 -1.73
N ALA A 58 -12.59 -12.04 -0.53
CA ALA A 58 -13.62 -11.03 -0.31
C ALA A 58 -13.33 -9.71 -1.05
N LYS A 59 -12.07 -9.26 -1.02
CA LYS A 59 -11.61 -8.10 -1.80
C LYS A 59 -11.83 -8.33 -3.31
N GLN A 60 -11.42 -9.48 -3.83
CA GLN A 60 -11.61 -9.81 -5.24
C GLN A 60 -13.09 -9.81 -5.65
N ARG A 61 -13.98 -10.38 -4.82
CA ARG A 61 -15.43 -10.33 -5.07
C ARG A 61 -15.94 -8.90 -5.18
N VAL A 62 -15.49 -8.00 -4.30
CA VAL A 62 -15.87 -6.58 -4.38
C VAL A 62 -15.40 -5.97 -5.70
N VAL A 63 -14.14 -6.20 -6.11
CA VAL A 63 -13.59 -5.68 -7.37
C VAL A 63 -14.40 -6.16 -8.58
N GLU A 64 -14.74 -7.44 -8.65
CA GLU A 64 -15.58 -7.96 -9.74
C GLU A 64 -16.98 -7.34 -9.73
N GLN A 65 -17.59 -7.16 -8.55
CA GLN A 65 -18.91 -6.54 -8.44
C GLN A 65 -18.90 -5.04 -8.79
N VAL A 66 -17.77 -4.34 -8.63
CA VAL A 66 -17.64 -2.93 -9.07
C VAL A 66 -17.83 -2.81 -10.59
N LYS A 67 -17.34 -3.78 -11.37
CA LYS A 67 -17.50 -3.80 -12.84
C LYS A 67 -18.97 -3.88 -13.25
N VAL A 68 -19.81 -4.52 -12.43
CA VAL A 68 -21.23 -4.77 -12.71
C VAL A 68 -22.14 -3.70 -12.12
N VAL A 69 -21.96 -3.32 -10.86
CA VAL A 69 -22.87 -2.39 -10.15
C VAL A 69 -22.48 -0.92 -10.38
N HIS A 70 -21.23 -0.68 -10.81
CA HIS A 70 -20.72 0.62 -11.21
C HIS A 70 -20.63 1.68 -10.08
N TRP A 71 -20.78 1.26 -8.83
CA TRP A 71 -20.44 2.07 -7.66
C TRP A 71 -20.03 1.17 -6.50
N LEU A 72 -19.19 1.68 -5.59
CA LEU A 72 -18.55 0.87 -4.55
C LEU A 72 -19.52 0.35 -3.48
N ALA A 73 -20.52 1.14 -3.08
CA ALA A 73 -21.44 0.77 -2.00
C ALA A 73 -22.33 -0.44 -2.34
N GLY A 74 -22.88 -0.48 -3.55
CA GLY A 74 -23.65 -1.60 -4.08
C GLY A 74 -22.79 -2.79 -4.43
N ALA A 75 -21.56 -2.58 -4.92
CA ALA A 75 -20.61 -3.68 -5.09
C ALA A 75 -20.25 -4.36 -3.75
N ALA A 76 -20.09 -3.58 -2.68
CA ALA A 76 -19.90 -4.11 -1.32
C ALA A 76 -21.09 -4.97 -0.89
N GLN A 77 -22.32 -4.46 -1.05
CA GLN A 77 -23.54 -5.20 -0.73
C GLN A 77 -23.66 -6.49 -1.56
N ALA A 78 -23.40 -6.44 -2.86
CA ALA A 78 -23.44 -7.60 -3.76
C ALA A 78 -22.37 -8.65 -3.41
N ALA A 79 -21.22 -8.22 -2.90
CA ALA A 79 -20.14 -9.11 -2.45
C ALA A 79 -20.36 -9.66 -1.01
N GLY A 80 -21.41 -9.24 -0.32
CA GLY A 80 -21.69 -9.63 1.06
C GLY A 80 -20.76 -8.97 2.09
N VAL A 81 -20.20 -7.81 1.77
CA VAL A 81 -19.26 -7.07 2.64
C VAL A 81 -19.88 -5.74 3.07
N SER A 82 -19.70 -5.36 4.33
CA SER A 82 -20.20 -4.06 4.80
C SER A 82 -19.48 -2.90 4.11
N ARG A 83 -20.21 -1.82 3.85
CA ARG A 83 -19.67 -0.61 3.22
C ARG A 83 -18.48 -0.03 3.98
N SER A 84 -18.56 0.00 5.32
CA SER A 84 -17.50 0.51 6.19
C SER A 84 -16.20 -0.30 6.05
N THR A 85 -16.32 -1.62 5.93
CA THR A 85 -15.18 -2.52 5.72
C THR A 85 -14.47 -2.24 4.40
N VAL A 86 -15.23 -2.08 3.31
CA VAL A 86 -14.66 -1.78 1.99
C VAL A 86 -13.94 -0.43 1.97
N TYR A 87 -14.52 0.62 2.58
CA TYR A 87 -13.84 1.92 2.68
C TYR A 87 -12.59 1.86 3.54
N ARG A 88 -12.59 1.06 4.62
CA ARG A 88 -11.40 0.81 5.42
C ARG A 88 -10.32 0.12 4.58
N TRP A 89 -10.67 -0.93 3.83
CA TRP A 89 -9.71 -1.58 2.92
C TRP A 89 -9.17 -0.61 1.88
N LYS A 90 -10.01 0.21 1.25
CA LYS A 90 -9.55 1.20 0.27
C LYS A 90 -8.58 2.24 0.87
N ARG A 91 -8.68 2.53 2.16
CA ARG A 91 -7.77 3.46 2.85
C ARG A 91 -6.48 2.76 3.29
N ASP A 92 -6.59 1.54 3.82
CA ASP A 92 -5.50 0.84 4.50
C ASP A 92 -4.70 -0.07 3.55
N ASP A 93 -5.24 -0.40 2.37
CA ASP A 93 -4.63 -1.26 1.35
C ASP A 93 -4.61 -0.53 -0.02
N PRO A 94 -3.44 0.00 -0.45
CA PRO A 94 -3.31 0.73 -1.70
C PRO A 94 -3.50 -0.15 -2.94
N ASP A 95 -3.13 -1.43 -2.89
CA ASP A 95 -3.28 -2.35 -4.02
C ASP A 95 -4.76 -2.62 -4.29
N PHE A 96 -5.54 -2.83 -3.22
CA PHE A 96 -6.99 -2.92 -3.33
C PHE A 96 -7.62 -1.62 -3.84
N ALA A 97 -7.11 -0.47 -3.39
CA ALA A 97 -7.60 0.83 -3.86
C ALA A 97 -7.39 1.00 -5.38
N ALA A 98 -6.20 0.65 -5.88
CA ALA A 98 -5.88 0.67 -7.30
C ALA A 98 -6.77 -0.30 -8.10
N ALA A 99 -6.92 -1.55 -7.64
CA ALA A 99 -7.76 -2.53 -8.31
C ALA A 99 -9.24 -2.10 -8.41
N VAL A 100 -9.77 -1.44 -7.37
CA VAL A 100 -11.12 -0.85 -7.40
C VAL A 100 -11.21 0.29 -8.42
N GLU A 101 -10.16 1.10 -8.56
CA GLU A 101 -10.12 2.22 -9.51
C GLU A 101 -10.07 1.73 -10.96
N ASP A 102 -9.24 0.73 -11.25
CA ASP A 102 -9.19 0.08 -12.55
C ASP A 102 -10.55 -0.54 -12.91
N ALA A 103 -11.19 -1.22 -11.96
CA ALA A 103 -12.53 -1.77 -12.15
C ALA A 103 -13.61 -0.70 -12.39
N MET A 104 -13.48 0.47 -11.76
CA MET A 104 -14.37 1.61 -12.03
C MET A 104 -14.15 2.20 -13.42
N CYS A 105 -12.91 2.21 -13.94
CA CYS A 105 -12.62 2.65 -15.30
C CYS A 105 -13.25 1.71 -16.33
N ILE A 106 -13.04 0.40 -16.18
CA ILE A 106 -13.68 -0.64 -17.03
C ILE A 106 -15.20 -0.50 -17.00
N SER A 107 -15.76 -0.27 -15.80
CA SER A 107 -17.18 -0.03 -15.63
C SER A 107 -17.68 1.24 -16.34
N ALA A 108 -16.86 2.28 -16.47
CA ALA A 108 -17.21 3.50 -17.18
C ALA A 108 -17.27 3.24 -18.69
N ASP A 109 -16.28 2.53 -19.24
CA ASP A 109 -16.23 2.14 -20.65
C ASP A 109 -17.45 1.31 -21.05
N MET A 110 -17.82 0.32 -20.23
CA MET A 110 -19.02 -0.49 -20.47
C MET A 110 -20.29 0.35 -20.51
N ARG A 111 -20.40 1.36 -19.65
CA ARG A 111 -21.55 2.28 -19.65
C ARG A 111 -21.59 3.18 -20.86
N GLU A 112 -20.44 3.59 -21.37
CA GLU A 112 -20.36 4.33 -22.63
C GLU A 112 -20.88 3.50 -23.79
N VAL A 113 -20.49 2.22 -23.88
CA VAL A 113 -21.02 1.28 -24.88
C VAL A 113 -22.55 1.15 -24.76
N GLU A 114 -23.07 0.97 -23.55
CA GLU A 114 -24.51 0.87 -23.33
C GLU A 114 -25.26 2.18 -23.68
N LEU A 115 -24.64 3.33 -23.40
CA LEU A 115 -25.17 4.65 -23.73
C LEU A 115 -25.24 4.83 -25.25
N MET A 116 -24.18 4.48 -25.98
CA MET A 116 -24.15 4.51 -27.44
C MET A 116 -25.20 3.59 -28.05
N ALA A 117 -25.35 2.37 -27.51
CA ALA A 117 -26.38 1.43 -27.96
C ALA A 117 -27.81 1.96 -27.73
N ALA A 118 -28.07 2.64 -26.60
CA ALA A 118 -29.35 3.29 -26.34
C ALA A 118 -29.61 4.44 -27.33
N ALA A 119 -28.58 5.25 -27.64
CA ALA A 119 -28.68 6.32 -28.63
C ALA A 119 -28.98 5.81 -30.04
N GLN A 120 -28.36 4.70 -30.45
CA GLN A 120 -28.64 4.05 -31.74
C GLN A 120 -30.09 3.56 -31.84
N ARG A 121 -30.68 3.08 -30.74
CA ARG A 121 -32.10 2.71 -30.65
C ARG A 121 -33.04 3.91 -30.51
N GLN A 122 -32.51 5.14 -30.46
CA GLN A 122 -33.25 6.38 -30.20
C GLN A 122 -34.02 6.36 -28.87
N ASP A 123 -33.54 5.59 -27.88
CA ASP A 123 -34.10 5.57 -26.53
C ASP A 123 -33.50 6.72 -25.70
N TRP A 124 -34.00 7.92 -25.96
CA TRP A 124 -33.46 9.15 -25.36
C TRP A 124 -33.66 9.23 -23.84
N GLU A 125 -34.64 8.51 -23.30
CA GLU A 125 -34.85 8.47 -21.85
C GLU A 125 -33.75 7.65 -21.17
N GLN A 126 -33.41 6.48 -21.72
CA GLN A 126 -32.23 5.73 -21.27
C GLN A 126 -30.95 6.54 -21.42
N VAL A 127 -30.79 7.27 -22.54
CA VAL A 127 -29.62 8.13 -22.75
C VAL A 127 -29.52 9.20 -21.65
N LYS A 128 -30.62 9.88 -21.31
CA LYS A 128 -30.62 10.90 -20.24
C LYS A 128 -30.25 10.32 -18.89
N ILE A 129 -30.90 9.22 -18.50
CA ILE A 129 -30.66 8.55 -17.21
C ILE A 129 -29.20 8.13 -17.10
N ARG A 130 -28.66 7.48 -18.13
CA ARG A 130 -27.28 6.96 -18.14
C ARG A 130 -26.24 8.07 -18.21
N ASN A 131 -26.44 9.10 -19.04
CA ASN A 131 -25.54 10.24 -19.14
C ASN A 131 -25.41 10.99 -17.80
N ALA A 132 -26.51 11.17 -17.06
CA ALA A 132 -26.48 11.77 -15.74
C ALA A 132 -25.58 11.01 -14.76
N VAL A 133 -25.54 9.67 -14.87
CA VAL A 133 -24.66 8.84 -14.04
C VAL A 133 -23.21 8.93 -14.50
N CYS A 134 -22.93 8.89 -15.81
CA CYS A 134 -21.57 9.04 -16.34
C CYS A 134 -20.94 10.37 -15.93
N ARG A 135 -21.67 11.49 -16.05
CA ARG A 135 -21.18 12.81 -15.62
C ARG A 135 -20.76 12.86 -14.16
N ARG A 136 -21.41 12.08 -13.29
CA ARG A 136 -21.08 12.00 -11.86
C ARG A 136 -19.79 11.21 -11.62
N ILE A 137 -19.51 10.21 -12.45
CA ILE A 137 -18.26 9.43 -12.43
C ILE A 137 -17.11 10.29 -12.95
N ASP A 138 -17.30 10.95 -14.11
CA ASP A 138 -16.29 11.82 -14.72
C ASP A 138 -15.90 12.99 -13.82
N ALA A 139 -16.87 13.62 -13.16
CA ALA A 139 -16.59 14.70 -12.22
C ALA A 139 -15.70 14.24 -11.04
N ASN A 140 -15.85 12.99 -10.58
CA ASN A 140 -14.99 12.43 -9.54
C ASN A 140 -13.60 12.06 -10.08
N TYR A 141 -13.53 11.51 -11.29
CA TYR A 141 -12.26 11.21 -11.95
C TYR A 141 -11.44 12.49 -12.17
N LEU A 142 -12.03 13.51 -12.81
CA LEU A 142 -11.40 14.81 -13.05
C LEU A 142 -11.01 15.52 -11.75
N ARG A 143 -11.85 15.42 -10.71
CA ARG A 143 -11.50 15.98 -9.39
C ARG A 143 -10.26 15.30 -8.81
N ARG A 144 -10.11 13.98 -8.97
CA ARG A 144 -8.96 13.24 -8.45
C ARG A 144 -7.71 13.44 -9.28
N ALA A 145 -7.80 13.47 -10.60
CA ALA A 145 -6.69 13.86 -11.48
C ALA A 145 -6.12 15.23 -11.07
N ARG A 146 -7.00 16.21 -10.80
CA ARG A 146 -6.58 17.52 -10.28
C ARG A 146 -5.95 17.48 -8.89
N ILE A 147 -6.29 16.50 -8.05
CA ILE A 147 -5.65 16.33 -6.73
C ILE A 147 -4.24 15.74 -6.92
N GLY A 148 -4.08 14.75 -7.81
CA GLY A 148 -2.77 14.19 -8.19
C GLY A 148 -1.83 15.25 -8.76
N ASP A 149 -2.32 16.08 -9.69
CA ASP A 149 -1.57 17.21 -10.24
C ASP A 149 -1.10 18.19 -9.14
N ARG A 150 -1.90 18.38 -8.08
CA ARG A 150 -1.54 19.27 -6.97
C ARG A 150 -0.49 18.64 -6.06
N SER A 151 -0.58 17.35 -5.76
CA SER A 151 0.42 16.67 -4.95
C SER A 151 1.76 16.61 -5.67
N GLU A 152 1.76 16.27 -6.96
CA GLU A 152 2.99 16.29 -7.77
C GLU A 152 3.61 17.69 -7.86
N ARG A 153 2.79 18.73 -8.04
CA ARG A 153 3.31 20.12 -8.01
C ARG A 153 3.88 20.47 -6.64
N ALA A 154 3.22 20.08 -5.56
CA ALA A 154 3.71 20.33 -4.20
C ALA A 154 5.04 19.61 -3.95
N GLU A 155 5.19 18.36 -4.39
CA GLU A 155 6.44 17.60 -4.31
C GLU A 155 7.55 18.24 -5.15
N ARG A 156 7.26 18.67 -6.38
CA ARG A 156 8.24 19.40 -7.22
C ARG A 156 8.66 20.73 -6.58
N HIS A 157 7.74 21.47 -5.98
CA HIS A 157 8.05 22.69 -5.24
C HIS A 157 8.90 22.41 -3.99
N ALA A 158 8.59 21.36 -3.23
CA ALA A 158 9.38 20.96 -2.06
C ALA A 158 10.80 20.56 -2.48
N ALA A 159 10.95 19.78 -3.55
CA ALA A 159 12.26 19.39 -4.10
C ALA A 159 13.05 20.61 -4.61
N ALA A 160 12.39 21.60 -5.21
CA ALA A 160 13.03 22.85 -5.63
C ALA A 160 13.56 23.63 -4.42
N HIS A 161 12.77 23.76 -3.35
CA HIS A 161 13.21 24.43 -2.12
C HIS A 161 14.36 23.69 -1.42
N GLU A 162 14.37 22.36 -1.42
CA GLU A 162 15.49 21.57 -0.89
C GLU A 162 16.77 21.78 -1.72
N SER A 163 16.64 21.80 -3.05
CA SER A 163 17.74 22.09 -3.98
C SER A 163 18.31 23.50 -3.74
N ASP A 164 17.45 24.50 -3.58
CA ASP A 164 17.85 25.88 -3.30
C ASP A 164 18.58 25.99 -1.96
N ALA A 165 18.08 25.36 -0.89
CA ALA A 165 18.73 25.34 0.41
C ALA A 165 20.11 24.64 0.35
N THR A 166 20.22 23.56 -0.43
CA THR A 166 21.49 22.84 -0.63
C THR A 166 22.49 23.71 -1.41
N ALA A 167 22.02 24.46 -2.41
CA ALA A 167 22.84 25.38 -3.18
C ALA A 167 23.36 26.54 -2.32
N GLU A 168 22.52 27.12 -1.44
CA GLU A 168 22.93 28.15 -0.49
C GLU A 168 24.02 27.65 0.47
N LEU A 169 23.89 26.42 0.98
CA LEU A 169 24.89 25.82 1.87
C LEU A 169 26.24 25.63 1.16
N LEU A 170 26.23 25.15 -0.09
CA LEU A 170 27.46 25.01 -0.90
C LEU A 170 28.11 26.37 -1.21
N VAL A 171 27.32 27.43 -1.42
CA VAL A 171 27.84 28.79 -1.60
C VAL A 171 28.49 29.28 -0.31
N ALA A 172 27.87 29.04 0.85
CA ALA A 172 28.42 29.42 2.15
C ALA A 172 29.74 28.67 2.47
N GLU A 173 29.82 27.36 2.20
CA GLU A 173 31.04 26.57 2.36
C GLU A 173 32.18 27.09 1.48
N ARG A 174 31.90 27.41 0.21
CA ARG A 174 32.89 28.00 -0.72
C ARG A 174 33.36 29.38 -0.27
N ALA A 175 32.45 30.21 0.26
CA ALA A 175 32.81 31.52 0.81
C ALA A 175 33.72 31.37 2.04
N GLY A 176 33.40 30.45 2.95
CA GLY A 176 34.24 30.12 4.10
C GLY A 176 35.63 29.61 3.70
N ALA A 177 35.70 28.69 2.73
CA ALA A 177 36.95 28.16 2.21
C ALA A 177 37.82 29.25 1.55
N ARG A 178 37.21 30.19 0.82
CA ARG A 178 37.92 31.32 0.22
C ARG A 178 38.49 32.25 1.29
N ALA A 179 37.71 32.61 2.31
CA ALA A 179 38.16 33.46 3.40
C ALA A 179 39.37 32.87 4.15
N ALA A 180 39.33 31.55 4.42
CA ALA A 180 40.43 30.84 5.06
C ALA A 180 41.73 30.87 4.20
N LEU A 181 41.60 30.78 2.87
CA LEU A 181 42.74 30.84 1.96
C LEU A 181 43.35 32.25 1.87
N GLU A 182 42.52 33.29 1.89
CA GLU A 182 42.96 34.69 1.94
C GLU A 182 43.68 35.01 3.26
N GLU A 183 43.16 34.53 4.39
CA GLU A 183 43.82 34.66 5.69
C GLU A 183 45.19 33.94 5.73
N ALA A 184 45.26 32.71 5.22
CA ALA A 184 46.52 31.96 5.13
C ALA A 184 47.56 32.67 4.25
N ARG A 185 47.13 33.30 3.14
CA ARG A 185 48.01 34.14 2.29
C ARG A 185 48.51 35.36 3.04
N ALA A 186 47.65 36.07 3.77
CA ALA A 186 48.03 37.23 4.56
C ALA A 186 49.07 36.87 5.63
N ARG A 187 48.86 35.76 6.36
CA ARG A 187 49.82 35.26 7.37
C ARG A 187 51.20 34.93 6.78
N ARG A 188 51.25 34.39 5.54
CA ARG A 188 52.54 34.11 4.86
C ARG A 188 53.29 35.38 4.47
N LEU A 189 52.60 36.44 4.07
CA LEU A 189 53.24 37.71 3.68
C LEU A 189 53.87 38.44 4.88
N VAL A 190 53.30 38.31 6.08
CA VAL A 190 53.83 38.93 7.31
C VAL A 190 55.01 38.15 7.90
N ALA A 191 55.17 36.88 7.54
CA ALA A 191 56.24 36.02 8.05
C ALA A 191 57.59 36.16 7.30
N VAL A 192 57.66 37.04 6.30
CA VAL A 192 58.87 37.36 5.52
C VAL A 192 59.47 38.67 6.01
#